data_AF-A0A0R3Q516-F1
#
_entry.id   AF-A0A0R3Q516-F1
#
_cell.length_a   1.000
_cell.length_b   1.000
_cell.length_c   1.000
_cell.angle_alpha   90.00
_cell.angle_beta   90.00
_cell.angle_gamma   90.00
#
_symmetry.space_group_name_H-M   'P 1'
#
loop_
_entity.id
_entity.type
_entity.pdbx_description
1 polymer ?
#
loop_
_entity_poly.entity_id
_entity_poly.type
_entity_poly.pdbx_seq_one_letter_code
_entity_poly.pdbx_strand_id
1 'polypeptide(L)'
;MHVPRILDPDFLDRTACLPQDMHNDWISVLAAENSRRISDANEWSHVFHTPRSAEYIFTACTRLRLPQEVKYSALLIFDNFMVQLVSRLHESVYNSKQSDRKKYYEWNQIEATLSRQTTLRMLSSIQIASKMHSYNEIGELWKRYFESLITGSPFITMAHLRLAVLEKAICLKMTQLQFYGTSLSVQTVKLCLKTLGFAYTEESVVRSELRVLSMIDWEPAYHCTPLVYIESLFKILKTKWRQNVEASDYWHYILLVLDCVFIHWNDVYNRMMCNVLGPSAEIITRMNM
;
A
#
# COMPACT_ATOMS: atom_id res chain seq x y z
N MET A 1 -16.76 -21.14 23.31
CA MET A 1 -15.35 -20.82 22.99
C MET A 1 -15.30 -20.37 21.54
N HIS A 2 -15.10 -19.08 21.28
CA HIS A 2 -14.91 -18.59 19.93
C HIS A 2 -13.47 -18.93 19.53
N VAL A 3 -13.29 -19.89 18.63
CA VAL A 3 -11.97 -20.18 18.03
C VAL A 3 -11.47 -18.85 17.43
N PRO A 4 -10.24 -18.40 17.77
CA PRO A 4 -9.67 -17.23 17.12
C PRO A 4 -9.72 -17.48 15.61
N ARG A 5 -10.28 -16.57 14.82
CA ARG A 5 -10.13 -16.64 13.36
C ARG A 5 -8.64 -16.62 13.09
N ILE A 6 -8.12 -17.77 12.66
CA ILE A 6 -6.74 -17.89 12.21
C ILE A 6 -6.65 -17.01 10.97
N LEU A 7 -5.89 -15.92 11.05
CA LEU A 7 -5.60 -15.00 9.94
C LEU A 7 -4.51 -15.58 9.02
N ASP A 8 -4.41 -16.90 8.92
CA ASP A 8 -3.49 -17.58 8.02
C ASP A 8 -4.22 -18.00 6.75
N PRO A 9 -3.58 -17.86 5.56
CA PRO A 9 -4.17 -18.22 4.29
C PRO A 9 -4.42 -19.73 4.19
N ASP A 10 -5.62 -20.11 3.72
CA ASP A 10 -5.95 -21.48 3.35
C ASP A 10 -5.62 -21.72 1.87
N PHE A 11 -4.40 -22.18 1.60
CA PHE A 11 -3.94 -22.47 0.24
C PHE A 11 -4.63 -23.69 -0.42
N LEU A 12 -5.43 -24.46 0.31
CA LEU A 12 -6.15 -25.64 -0.21
C LEU A 12 -7.56 -25.32 -0.67
N ASP A 13 -8.11 -24.17 -0.27
CA ASP A 13 -9.39 -23.69 -0.77
C ASP A 13 -9.37 -23.60 -2.31
N ARG A 14 -10.49 -23.99 -2.93
CA ARG A 14 -10.70 -23.96 -4.39
C ARG A 14 -11.88 -23.10 -4.81
N THR A 15 -12.60 -22.48 -3.87
CA THR A 15 -13.85 -21.76 -4.14
C THR A 15 -13.65 -20.46 -4.93
N ALA A 16 -12.50 -19.79 -4.77
CA ALA A 16 -12.16 -18.55 -5.44
C ALA A 16 -10.73 -18.60 -6.03
N CYS A 17 -10.38 -19.70 -6.70
CA CYS A 17 -9.10 -19.85 -7.38
C CYS A 17 -9.16 -19.39 -8.83
N LEU A 18 -8.06 -18.81 -9.29
CA LEU A 18 -7.81 -18.69 -10.71
C LEU A 18 -7.78 -20.09 -11.36
N PRO A 19 -8.43 -20.28 -12.52
CA PRO A 19 -8.29 -21.49 -13.32
C PRO A 19 -6.82 -21.81 -13.64
N GLN A 20 -6.48 -23.11 -13.68
CA GLN A 20 -5.09 -23.57 -13.81
C GLN A 20 -4.43 -23.14 -15.14
N ASP A 21 -5.23 -23.01 -16.20
CA ASP A 21 -4.83 -22.51 -17.52
C ASP A 21 -4.42 -21.04 -17.50
N MET A 22 -4.99 -20.23 -16.61
CA MET A 22 -4.65 -18.81 -16.46
C MET A 22 -3.42 -18.57 -15.57
N HIS A 23 -2.82 -19.60 -14.95
CA HIS A 23 -1.66 -19.42 -14.06
C HIS A 23 -0.45 -18.78 -14.78
N ASN A 24 -0.26 -19.09 -16.06
CA ASN A 24 0.83 -18.49 -16.86
C ASN A 24 0.59 -17.00 -17.09
N ASP A 25 -0.66 -16.62 -17.35
CA ASP A 25 -1.04 -15.21 -17.54
C ASP A 25 -0.77 -14.42 -16.28
N TRP A 26 -1.08 -14.99 -15.11
CA TRP A 26 -0.78 -14.33 -13.84
C TRP A 26 0.71 -14.16 -13.56
N ILE A 27 1.51 -15.20 -13.77
CA ILE A 27 2.96 -15.08 -13.63
C ILE A 27 3.48 -13.98 -14.56
N SER A 28 2.90 -13.86 -15.76
CA SER A 28 3.24 -12.81 -16.72
C SER A 28 2.82 -11.42 -16.21
N VAL A 29 1.65 -11.30 -15.57
CA VAL A 29 1.21 -10.06 -14.90
C VAL A 29 2.16 -9.67 -13.77
N LEU A 30 2.53 -10.60 -12.89
CA LEU A 30 3.51 -10.35 -11.82
C LEU A 30 4.88 -9.95 -12.37
N ALA A 31 5.33 -10.59 -13.45
CA ALA A 31 6.60 -10.23 -14.08
C ALA A 31 6.55 -8.83 -14.73
N ALA A 32 5.42 -8.48 -15.36
CA ALA A 32 5.21 -7.16 -15.96
C ALA A 32 5.13 -6.06 -14.88
N GLU A 33 4.40 -6.29 -13.79
CA GLU A 33 4.34 -5.36 -12.65
C GLU A 33 5.73 -5.17 -12.04
N ASN A 34 6.48 -6.25 -11.79
CA ASN A 34 7.84 -6.16 -11.25
C ASN A 34 8.76 -5.35 -12.18
N SER A 35 8.69 -5.60 -13.49
CA SER A 35 9.51 -4.90 -14.48
C SER A 35 9.18 -3.42 -14.52
N ARG A 36 7.89 -3.07 -14.46
CA ARG A 36 7.43 -1.68 -14.37
C ARG A 36 7.94 -1.02 -13.08
N ARG A 37 7.81 -1.69 -11.93
CA ARG A 37 8.33 -1.19 -10.65
C ARG A 37 9.83 -0.93 -10.67
N ILE A 38 10.61 -1.81 -11.30
CA ILE A 38 12.07 -1.61 -11.47
C ILE A 38 12.34 -0.40 -12.36
N SER A 39 11.58 -0.24 -13.46
CA SER A 39 11.73 0.89 -14.38
C SER A 39 11.32 2.24 -13.77
N ASP A 40 10.31 2.24 -12.90
CA ASP A 40 9.76 3.45 -12.28
C ASP A 40 10.53 3.87 -11.00
N ALA A 41 11.38 2.98 -10.49
CA ALA A 41 12.16 3.22 -9.27
C ALA A 41 13.09 4.43 -9.42
N ASN A 42 13.07 5.31 -8.44
CA ASN A 42 13.86 6.52 -8.42
C ASN A 42 14.37 6.83 -7.00
N GLU A 43 15.20 7.86 -6.87
CA GLU A 43 15.83 8.25 -5.60
C GLU A 43 14.81 8.66 -4.51
N TRP A 44 13.62 9.09 -4.91
CA TRP A 44 12.54 9.50 -4.02
C TRP A 44 11.62 8.34 -3.60
N SER A 45 11.80 7.15 -4.17
CA SER A 45 11.10 5.95 -3.74
C SER A 45 11.43 5.61 -2.28
N HIS A 46 10.42 5.31 -1.46
CA HIS A 46 10.58 4.90 -0.06
C HIS A 46 11.15 5.99 0.88
N VAL A 47 11.05 7.28 0.54
CA VAL A 47 11.53 8.38 1.41
C VAL A 47 10.69 8.52 2.69
N PHE A 48 9.38 8.28 2.63
CA PHE A 48 8.47 8.32 3.78
C PHE A 48 8.21 6.94 4.38
N HIS A 49 8.76 5.88 3.77
CA HIS A 49 8.92 4.55 4.33
C HIS A 49 10.07 4.54 5.36
N THR A 50 9.79 5.08 6.53
CA THR A 50 10.70 5.12 7.68
C THR A 50 10.36 4.02 8.69
N PRO A 51 11.28 3.64 9.59
CA PRO A 51 10.96 2.71 10.68
C PRO A 51 9.75 3.18 11.51
N ARG A 52 9.67 4.48 11.81
CA ARG A 52 8.55 5.05 12.59
C ARG A 52 7.21 4.96 11.87
N SER A 53 7.16 5.20 10.56
CA SER A 53 5.91 5.07 9.79
C SER A 53 5.49 3.62 9.63
N ALA A 54 6.44 2.72 9.40
CA ALA A 54 6.21 1.27 9.36
C ALA A 54 5.65 0.75 10.70
N GLU A 55 6.34 1.01 11.81
CA GLU A 55 5.95 0.59 13.16
C GLU A 55 4.56 1.12 13.54
N TYR A 56 4.28 2.40 13.23
CA TYR A 56 2.98 3.01 13.51
C TYR A 56 1.87 2.30 12.73
N ILE A 57 2.02 2.15 11.41
CA ILE A 57 1.02 1.51 10.55
C ILE A 57 0.82 0.05 10.94
N PHE A 58 1.91 -0.68 11.20
CA PHE A 58 1.86 -2.10 11.56
C PHE A 58 1.15 -2.29 12.89
N THR A 59 1.50 -1.48 13.90
CA THR A 59 0.84 -1.49 15.21
C THR A 59 -0.66 -1.19 15.08
N ALA A 60 -1.03 -0.20 14.27
CA ALA A 60 -2.43 0.14 14.03
C ALA A 60 -3.18 -1.03 13.39
N CYS A 61 -2.62 -1.65 12.34
CA CYS A 61 -3.21 -2.82 11.68
C CYS A 61 -3.35 -4.01 12.64
N THR A 62 -2.33 -4.32 13.46
CA THR A 62 -2.40 -5.39 14.46
C THR A 62 -3.50 -5.12 15.50
N ARG A 63 -3.59 -3.89 16.02
CA ARG A 63 -4.63 -3.51 17.00
C ARG A 63 -6.04 -3.57 16.41
N LEU A 64 -6.18 -3.21 15.15
CA LEU A 64 -7.43 -3.30 14.40
C LEU A 64 -7.73 -4.73 13.89
N ARG A 65 -6.83 -5.69 14.14
CA ARG A 65 -6.93 -7.08 13.67
C ARG A 65 -7.12 -7.17 12.16
N LEU A 66 -6.43 -6.28 11.45
CA LEU A 66 -6.43 -6.25 9.99
C LEU A 66 -5.51 -7.34 9.43
N PRO A 67 -5.74 -7.75 8.18
CA PRO A 67 -4.90 -8.71 7.47
C PRO A 67 -3.44 -8.27 7.39
N GLN A 68 -2.53 -9.25 7.29
CA GLN A 68 -1.10 -8.96 7.15
C GLN A 68 -0.79 -8.18 5.86
N GLU A 69 -1.54 -8.42 4.79
CA GLU A 69 -1.35 -7.68 3.55
C GLU A 69 -1.70 -6.19 3.68
N VAL A 70 -2.70 -5.85 4.52
CA VAL A 70 -3.16 -4.47 4.67
C VAL A 70 -2.07 -3.56 5.22
N LYS A 71 -1.23 -4.03 6.15
CA LYS A 71 -0.14 -3.21 6.69
C LYS A 71 0.96 -2.91 5.66
N TYR A 72 1.32 -3.88 4.81
CA TYR A 72 2.31 -3.67 3.75
C TYR A 72 1.77 -2.72 2.68
N SER A 73 0.56 -2.99 2.18
CA SER A 73 -0.14 -2.14 1.21
C SER A 73 -0.30 -0.71 1.73
N ALA A 74 -0.75 -0.53 2.98
CA ALA A 74 -0.96 0.79 3.57
C ALA A 74 0.32 1.62 3.68
N LEU A 75 1.46 0.99 3.98
CA LEU A 75 2.73 1.70 4.06
C LEU A 75 3.19 2.19 2.68
N LEU A 76 3.06 1.37 1.63
CA LEU A 76 3.39 1.77 0.26
C LEU A 76 2.45 2.87 -0.25
N ILE A 77 1.14 2.80 0.06
CA ILE A 77 0.18 3.85 -0.27
C ILE A 77 0.55 5.16 0.44
N PHE A 78 0.90 5.09 1.73
CA PHE A 78 1.33 6.26 2.50
C PHE A 78 2.60 6.89 1.94
N ASP A 79 3.61 6.08 1.61
CA ASP A 79 4.87 6.56 1.04
C ASP A 79 4.64 7.31 -0.28
N ASN A 80 3.98 6.68 -1.25
CA ASN A 80 3.70 7.27 -2.56
C ASN A 80 2.87 8.57 -2.41
N PHE A 81 1.83 8.54 -1.56
CA PHE A 81 1.04 9.74 -1.26
C PHE A 81 1.90 10.89 -0.74
N MET A 82 2.79 10.63 0.21
CA MET A 82 3.61 11.66 0.83
C MET A 82 4.65 12.22 -0.15
N VAL A 83 5.29 11.36 -0.96
CA VAL A 83 6.20 11.80 -2.03
C VAL A 83 5.47 12.75 -2.97
N GLN A 84 4.32 12.36 -3.52
CA GLN A 84 3.58 13.20 -4.45
C GLN A 84 3.07 14.50 -3.83
N LEU A 85 2.56 14.45 -2.60
CA LEU A 85 2.07 15.65 -1.91
C LEU A 85 3.21 16.64 -1.66
N VAL A 86 4.35 16.17 -1.15
CA VAL A 86 5.49 17.01 -0.81
C VAL A 86 6.14 17.58 -2.06
N SER A 87 6.30 16.79 -3.13
CA SER A 87 6.83 17.29 -4.41
C SER A 87 5.95 18.38 -5.00
N ARG A 88 4.62 18.19 -5.07
CA ARG A 88 3.70 19.22 -5.60
C ARG A 88 3.69 20.50 -4.75
N LEU A 89 3.77 20.38 -3.43
CA LEU A 89 3.85 21.53 -2.54
C LEU A 89 5.18 22.27 -2.68
N HIS A 90 6.29 21.52 -2.76
CA HIS A 90 7.62 22.07 -2.96
C HIS A 90 7.69 22.85 -4.28
N GLU A 91 7.24 22.24 -5.38
CA GLU A 91 7.12 22.92 -6.68
C GLU A 91 6.27 24.19 -6.59
N SER A 92 5.11 24.13 -5.94
CA SER A 92 4.23 25.29 -5.78
C SER A 92 4.91 26.46 -5.06
N VAL A 93 5.69 26.19 -4.00
CA VAL A 93 6.38 27.23 -3.23
C VAL A 93 7.60 27.75 -4.00
N TYR A 94 8.45 26.86 -4.47
CA TYR A 94 9.76 27.24 -4.99
C TYR A 94 9.72 27.73 -6.45
N ASN A 95 8.71 27.36 -7.24
CA ASN A 95 8.46 27.95 -8.56
C ASN A 95 7.78 29.33 -8.49
N SER A 96 7.36 29.77 -7.30
CA SER A 96 6.78 31.10 -7.13
C SER A 96 7.84 32.21 -7.31
N LYS A 97 7.42 33.39 -7.78
CA LYS A 97 8.27 34.59 -7.92
C LYS A 97 8.57 35.31 -6.60
N GLN A 98 8.26 34.69 -5.47
CA GLN A 98 8.45 35.28 -4.14
C GLN A 98 9.93 35.30 -3.75
N SER A 99 10.30 36.14 -2.77
CA SER A 99 11.65 36.13 -2.19
C SER A 99 11.91 34.86 -1.38
N ASP A 100 13.17 34.44 -1.30
CA ASP A 100 13.57 33.21 -0.60
C ASP A 100 13.14 33.19 0.87
N ARG A 101 13.21 34.35 1.54
CA ARG A 101 12.73 34.49 2.92
C ARG A 101 11.23 34.17 3.06
N LYS A 102 10.43 34.58 2.08
CA LYS A 102 8.98 34.32 2.09
C LYS A 102 8.69 32.85 1.77
N LYS A 103 9.42 32.27 0.81
CA LYS A 103 9.35 30.83 0.49
C LYS A 103 9.67 29.97 1.71
N TYR A 104 10.75 30.28 2.44
CA TYR A 104 11.13 29.57 3.65
C TYR A 104 10.05 29.64 4.74
N TYR A 105 9.46 30.83 4.96
CA TYR A 105 8.38 30.99 5.92
C TYR A 105 7.13 30.18 5.53
N GLU A 106 6.76 30.21 4.25
CA GLU A 106 5.64 29.43 3.71
C GLU A 106 5.89 27.92 3.85
N TRP A 107 7.10 27.46 3.55
CA TRP A 107 7.49 26.06 3.71
C TRP A 107 7.37 25.58 5.16
N ASN A 108 7.84 26.36 6.13
CA ASN A 108 7.70 26.02 7.55
C ASN A 108 6.23 25.85 7.98
N GLN A 109 5.32 26.67 7.44
CA GLN A 109 3.88 26.55 7.71
C GLN A 109 3.27 25.30 7.07
N ILE A 110 3.72 24.96 5.86
CA ILE A 110 3.33 23.73 5.17
C ILE A 110 3.80 22.51 5.97
N GLU A 111 5.07 22.46 6.38
CA GLU A 111 5.64 21.37 7.15
C GLU A 111 4.91 21.15 8.49
N ALA A 112 4.63 22.23 9.21
CA ALA A 112 3.83 22.18 10.44
C ALA A 112 2.41 21.65 10.20
N THR A 113 1.83 21.93 9.03
CA THR A 113 0.50 21.44 8.65
C THR A 113 0.52 19.98 8.23
N LEU A 114 1.53 19.56 7.46
CA LEU A 114 1.75 18.16 7.10
C LEU A 114 1.93 17.31 8.35
N SER A 115 2.82 17.72 9.27
CA SER A 115 3.09 17.03 10.52
C SER A 115 1.84 16.78 11.37
N ARG A 116 0.95 17.79 11.47
CA ARG A 116 -0.33 17.67 12.20
C ARG A 116 -1.32 16.70 11.55
N GLN A 117 -1.21 16.49 10.24
CA GLN A 117 -2.14 15.65 9.47
C GLN A 117 -1.58 14.25 9.20
N THR A 118 -0.29 13.99 9.42
CA THR A 118 0.36 12.72 9.09
C THR A 118 -0.38 11.51 9.64
N THR A 119 -0.80 11.56 10.91
CA THR A 119 -1.57 10.47 11.54
C THR A 119 -2.89 10.18 10.82
N LEU A 120 -3.61 11.22 10.39
CA LEU A 120 -4.82 11.07 9.59
C LEU A 120 -4.50 10.43 8.23
N ARG A 121 -3.39 10.80 7.59
CA ARG A 121 -2.97 10.23 6.30
C ARG A 121 -2.60 8.76 6.42
N MET A 122 -1.86 8.37 7.45
CA MET A 122 -1.52 6.97 7.71
C MET A 122 -2.78 6.11 7.92
N LEU A 123 -3.75 6.60 8.73
CA LEU A 123 -5.01 5.89 8.93
C LEU A 123 -5.89 5.85 7.66
N SER A 124 -5.86 6.90 6.84
CA SER A 124 -6.51 6.89 5.52
C SER A 124 -5.87 5.86 4.58
N SER A 125 -4.55 5.72 4.56
CA SER A 125 -3.87 4.68 3.77
C SER A 125 -4.24 3.27 4.25
N ILE A 126 -4.33 3.05 5.56
CA ILE A 126 -4.82 1.78 6.15
C ILE A 126 -6.26 1.53 5.73
N GLN A 127 -7.12 2.55 5.77
CA GLN A 127 -8.50 2.44 5.35
C GLN A 127 -8.59 2.02 3.88
N ILE A 128 -7.89 2.71 2.97
CA ILE A 128 -7.85 2.37 1.54
C ILE A 128 -7.37 0.92 1.34
N ALA A 129 -6.24 0.55 1.95
CA ALA A 129 -5.71 -0.81 1.86
C ALA A 129 -6.71 -1.85 2.37
N SER A 130 -7.38 -1.59 3.50
CA SER A 130 -8.40 -2.52 4.03
C SER A 130 -9.59 -2.70 3.10
N LYS A 131 -10.00 -1.66 2.36
CA LYS A 131 -11.06 -1.75 1.34
C LYS A 131 -10.60 -2.53 0.12
N MET A 132 -9.34 -2.37 -0.29
CA MET A 132 -8.75 -3.13 -1.38
C MET A 132 -8.74 -4.63 -1.11
N HIS A 133 -8.55 -5.01 0.15
CA HIS A 133 -8.49 -6.40 0.59
C HIS A 133 -9.83 -6.90 1.17
N SER A 134 -10.91 -6.14 1.03
CA SER A 134 -12.28 -6.53 1.43
C SER A 134 -13.14 -6.83 0.20
N TYR A 135 -13.55 -8.09 0.05
CA TYR A 135 -14.35 -8.56 -1.09
C TYR A 135 -15.69 -7.84 -1.26
N ASN A 136 -16.38 -7.53 -0.14
CA ASN A 136 -17.73 -6.96 -0.16
C ASN A 136 -17.77 -5.50 -0.63
N GLU A 137 -16.68 -4.75 -0.48
CA GLU A 137 -16.65 -3.32 -0.78
C GLU A 137 -16.11 -2.98 -2.16
N ILE A 138 -15.43 -3.93 -2.82
CA ILE A 138 -15.11 -3.81 -4.24
C ILE A 138 -16.44 -3.63 -5.00
N GLY A 139 -17.45 -4.48 -4.78
CA GLY A 139 -18.75 -4.36 -5.43
C GLY A 139 -19.47 -3.00 -5.21
N GLU A 140 -19.37 -2.42 -4.01
CA GLU A 140 -19.98 -1.12 -3.70
C GLU A 140 -19.18 0.07 -4.25
N LEU A 141 -17.85 0.00 -4.31
CA LEU A 141 -17.01 0.98 -5.01
C LEU A 141 -17.33 0.98 -6.51
N TRP A 142 -17.52 -0.19 -7.11
CA TRP A 142 -17.99 -0.35 -8.48
C TRP A 142 -19.36 0.28 -8.70
N LYS A 143 -20.29 0.09 -7.76
CA LYS A 143 -21.65 0.64 -7.82
C LYS A 143 -21.66 2.17 -7.73
N ARG A 144 -20.93 2.75 -6.77
CA ARG A 144 -20.81 4.22 -6.61
C ARG A 144 -20.07 4.87 -7.77
N TYR A 145 -19.08 4.18 -8.34
CA TYR A 145 -18.41 4.58 -9.58
C TYR A 145 -19.38 4.57 -10.78
N PHE A 146 -20.20 3.51 -10.91
CA PHE A 146 -21.24 3.43 -11.95
C PHE A 146 -22.31 4.53 -11.80
N GLU A 147 -22.74 4.82 -10.57
CA GLU A 147 -23.67 5.91 -10.26
C GLU A 147 -23.08 7.28 -10.61
N SER A 148 -21.78 7.48 -10.37
CA SER A 148 -21.05 8.69 -10.78
C SER A 148 -20.89 8.80 -12.31
N LEU A 149 -20.76 7.68 -13.02
CA LEU A 149 -20.69 7.62 -14.49
C LEU A 149 -22.00 8.05 -15.17
N ILE A 150 -23.15 7.75 -14.56
CA ILE A 150 -24.47 8.16 -15.06
C ILE A 150 -24.66 9.68 -14.93
N THR A 151 -23.97 10.33 -13.98
CA THR A 151 -24.08 11.78 -13.72
C THR A 151 -23.15 12.67 -14.57
N GLY A 152 -22.35 12.09 -15.48
CA GLY A 152 -21.69 12.83 -16.56
C GLY A 152 -20.62 13.85 -16.15
N SER A 153 -19.38 13.38 -15.92
CA SER A 153 -18.19 14.25 -15.97
C SER A 153 -17.10 13.56 -16.79
N PRO A 154 -16.52 14.21 -17.82
CA PRO A 154 -15.59 13.56 -18.72
C PRO A 154 -14.14 13.86 -18.30
N PHE A 155 -13.33 12.86 -17.92
CA PHE A 155 -11.89 12.98 -18.06
C PHE A 155 -11.20 11.62 -18.32
N ILE A 156 -10.10 11.73 -19.07
CA ILE A 156 -9.31 10.72 -19.77
C ILE A 156 -8.49 9.80 -18.83
N THR A 157 -8.71 9.86 -17.51
CA THR A 157 -8.16 8.90 -16.50
C THR A 157 -8.76 7.49 -16.59
N MET A 158 -9.72 7.25 -17.49
CA MET A 158 -10.50 6.01 -17.58
C MET A 158 -9.79 4.77 -18.13
N ALA A 159 -8.60 4.89 -18.74
CA ALA A 159 -7.84 3.71 -19.19
C ALA A 159 -7.03 3.04 -18.07
N HIS A 160 -6.43 3.83 -17.17
CA HIS A 160 -5.61 3.31 -16.06
C HIS A 160 -6.45 2.67 -14.96
N LEU A 161 -7.65 3.20 -14.66
CA LEU A 161 -8.56 2.56 -13.72
C LEU A 161 -9.04 1.18 -14.21
N ARG A 162 -9.14 0.97 -15.54
CA ARG A 162 -9.47 -0.35 -16.11
C ARG A 162 -8.35 -1.37 -15.92
N LEU A 163 -7.08 -0.98 -16.04
CA LEU A 163 -5.92 -1.85 -15.83
C LEU A 163 -5.69 -2.15 -14.34
N ALA A 164 -5.65 -1.13 -13.49
CA ALA A 164 -5.44 -1.30 -12.04
C ALA A 164 -6.54 -2.14 -11.37
N VAL A 165 -7.77 -2.08 -11.89
CA VAL A 165 -8.91 -2.86 -11.37
C VAL A 165 -8.93 -4.28 -11.94
N LEU A 166 -8.50 -4.50 -13.18
CA LEU A 166 -8.33 -5.84 -13.74
C LEU A 166 -7.17 -6.57 -13.04
N GLU A 167 -6.04 -5.90 -12.82
CA GLU A 167 -4.89 -6.42 -12.07
C GLU A 167 -5.27 -6.77 -10.63
N LYS A 168 -6.06 -5.95 -9.94
CA LYS A 168 -6.60 -6.29 -8.60
C LYS A 168 -7.56 -7.47 -8.62
N ALA A 169 -8.49 -7.52 -9.57
CA ALA A 169 -9.44 -8.63 -9.68
C ALA A 169 -8.72 -9.95 -10.00
N ILE A 170 -7.61 -9.90 -10.73
CA ILE A 170 -6.75 -11.06 -10.99
C ILE A 170 -5.90 -11.38 -9.74
N CYS A 171 -5.33 -10.37 -9.07
CA CYS A 171 -4.51 -10.50 -7.86
C CYS A 171 -5.30 -11.13 -6.70
N LEU A 172 -6.49 -10.62 -6.40
CA LEU A 172 -7.43 -11.19 -5.41
C LEU A 172 -7.88 -12.62 -5.77
N LYS A 173 -7.98 -12.96 -7.06
CA LYS A 173 -8.31 -14.32 -7.52
C LYS A 173 -7.13 -15.30 -7.46
N MET A 174 -5.90 -14.78 -7.38
CA MET A 174 -4.65 -15.57 -7.43
C MET A 174 -4.03 -15.80 -6.07
N THR A 175 -4.04 -14.79 -5.19
CA THR A 175 -3.40 -14.88 -3.87
C THR A 175 -4.24 -15.59 -2.83
N GLN A 176 -5.55 -15.79 -3.06
CA GLN A 176 -6.47 -16.17 -1.99
C GLN A 176 -6.25 -15.35 -0.71
N LEU A 177 -5.88 -14.07 -0.85
CA LEU A 177 -5.83 -13.18 0.29
C LEU A 177 -7.25 -13.16 0.84
N GLN A 178 -7.32 -13.64 2.08
CA GLN A 178 -8.48 -14.26 2.70
C GLN A 178 -9.72 -13.38 2.51
N PHE A 179 -10.91 -13.97 2.54
CA PHE A 179 -12.13 -13.19 2.76
C PHE A 179 -12.05 -12.53 4.13
N TYR A 180 -11.35 -11.40 4.20
CA TYR A 180 -11.18 -10.65 5.42
C TYR A 180 -12.47 -9.91 5.70
N GLY A 181 -12.78 -9.74 6.99
CA GLY A 181 -14.02 -9.12 7.43
C GLY A 181 -14.24 -7.72 6.83
N THR A 182 -15.39 -7.12 7.17
CA THR A 182 -15.76 -5.75 6.80
C THR A 182 -14.57 -4.80 6.85
N SER A 183 -14.40 -3.97 5.82
CA SER A 183 -13.27 -3.04 5.74
C SER A 183 -13.26 -2.08 6.93
N LEU A 184 -12.16 -1.36 7.09
CA LEU A 184 -12.08 -0.35 8.14
C LEU A 184 -13.06 0.80 7.85
N SER A 185 -14.10 0.90 8.68
CA SER A 185 -15.12 1.94 8.55
C SER A 185 -14.60 3.32 8.95
N VAL A 186 -15.20 4.37 8.37
CA VAL A 186 -14.92 5.78 8.71
C VAL A 186 -15.10 6.05 10.21
N GLN A 187 -16.11 5.42 10.83
CA GLN A 187 -16.37 5.53 12.26
C GLN A 187 -15.23 4.94 13.09
N THR A 188 -14.67 3.80 12.67
CA THR A 188 -13.53 3.17 13.35
C THR A 188 -12.28 4.02 13.24
N VAL A 189 -12.01 4.61 12.07
CA VAL A 189 -10.88 5.55 11.88
C VAL A 189 -11.04 6.78 12.79
N LYS A 190 -12.23 7.38 12.82
CA LYS A 190 -12.53 8.51 13.71
C LYS A 190 -12.34 8.16 15.18
N LEU A 191 -12.75 6.96 15.60
CA LEU A 191 -12.53 6.50 16.96
C LEU A 191 -11.03 6.35 17.28
N CYS A 192 -10.25 5.78 16.36
CA CYS A 192 -8.79 5.67 16.51
C CYS A 192 -8.14 7.04 16.66
N LEU A 193 -8.49 7.99 15.79
CA LEU A 193 -8.00 9.37 15.87
C LEU A 193 -8.34 10.01 17.23
N LYS A 194 -9.57 9.82 17.71
CA LYS A 194 -9.99 10.32 19.02
C LYS A 194 -9.15 9.72 20.16
N THR A 195 -8.86 8.42 20.12
CA THR A 195 -8.02 7.77 21.16
C THR A 195 -6.57 8.26 21.15
N LEU A 196 -6.09 8.78 20.03
CA LEU A 196 -4.75 9.34 19.87
C LEU A 196 -4.70 10.85 20.16
N GLY A 197 -5.80 11.45 20.63
CA GLY A 197 -5.89 12.88 20.95
C GLY A 197 -6.22 13.78 19.76
N PHE A 198 -6.61 13.23 18.61
CA PHE A 198 -6.98 13.99 17.43
C PHE A 198 -8.50 14.12 17.28
N ALA A 199 -8.99 15.34 17.11
CA ALA A 199 -10.40 15.63 16.86
C ALA A 199 -10.66 15.77 15.36
N TYR A 200 -11.34 14.78 14.76
CA TYR A 200 -11.75 14.81 13.36
C TYR A 200 -13.23 14.44 13.19
N THR A 201 -13.89 15.04 12.20
CA THR A 201 -15.24 14.64 11.76
C THR A 201 -15.16 13.48 10.78
N GLU A 202 -16.26 12.76 10.58
CA GLU A 202 -16.34 11.68 9.58
C GLU A 202 -16.14 12.24 8.16
N GLU A 203 -16.69 13.42 7.88
CA GLU A 203 -16.43 14.15 6.63
C GLU A 203 -14.94 14.42 6.41
N SER A 204 -14.22 14.82 7.47
CA SER A 204 -12.77 15.07 7.39
C SER A 204 -11.98 13.79 7.09
N VAL A 205 -12.40 12.66 7.64
CA VAL A 205 -11.82 11.34 7.36
C VAL A 205 -12.06 10.95 5.90
N VAL A 206 -13.30 11.07 5.40
CA VAL A 206 -13.63 10.78 4.00
C VAL A 206 -12.88 11.70 3.04
N ARG A 207 -12.81 13.00 3.34
CA ARG A 207 -12.07 13.97 2.52
C ARG A 207 -10.57 13.65 2.53
N SER A 208 -10.05 13.11 3.63
CA SER A 208 -8.67 12.62 3.68
C SER A 208 -8.44 11.40 2.79
N GLU A 209 -9.33 10.42 2.85
CA GLU A 209 -9.29 9.24 1.99
C GLU A 209 -9.31 9.62 0.50
N LEU A 210 -10.24 10.49 0.09
CA LEU A 210 -10.32 10.99 -1.28
C LEU A 210 -9.06 11.73 -1.70
N ARG A 211 -8.47 12.53 -0.80
CA ARG A 211 -7.21 13.23 -1.10
C ARG A 211 -6.07 12.24 -1.33
N VAL A 212 -5.94 11.20 -0.52
CA VAL A 212 -4.91 10.16 -0.71
C VAL A 212 -5.09 9.48 -2.06
N LEU A 213 -6.31 9.02 -2.37
CA LEU A 213 -6.62 8.38 -3.66
C LEU A 213 -6.36 9.28 -4.86
N SER A 214 -6.80 10.54 -4.79
CA SER A 214 -6.61 11.50 -5.89
C SER A 214 -5.15 11.86 -6.12
N MET A 215 -4.33 11.81 -5.08
CA MET A 215 -2.92 12.14 -5.19
C MET A 215 -2.15 10.99 -5.84
N ILE A 216 -2.47 9.74 -5.51
CA ILE A 216 -1.86 8.54 -6.11
C ILE A 216 -2.54 8.12 -7.43
N ASP A 217 -3.16 9.08 -8.13
CA ASP A 217 -3.85 8.89 -9.41
C ASP A 217 -4.85 7.72 -9.45
N TRP A 218 -5.49 7.44 -8.31
CA TRP A 218 -6.43 6.33 -8.13
C TRP A 218 -5.85 4.93 -8.36
N GLU A 219 -4.53 4.80 -8.25
CA GLU A 219 -3.79 3.55 -8.41
C GLU A 219 -3.16 3.06 -7.09
N PRO A 220 -3.95 2.75 -6.04
CA PRO A 220 -3.38 2.32 -4.77
C PRO A 220 -2.78 0.90 -4.79
N ALA A 221 -2.94 0.14 -5.88
CA ALA A 221 -2.19 -1.10 -6.14
C ALA A 221 -1.05 -0.89 -7.14
N TYR A 222 -0.55 0.34 -7.26
CA TYR A 222 0.60 0.66 -8.11
C TYR A 222 1.81 -0.25 -7.84
N HIS A 223 1.93 -0.86 -6.65
CA HIS A 223 2.87 -1.94 -6.40
C HIS A 223 2.23 -3.17 -5.77
N CYS A 224 2.52 -4.34 -6.33
CA CYS A 224 2.24 -5.61 -5.65
C CYS A 224 3.21 -5.75 -4.47
N THR A 225 2.71 -6.02 -3.27
CA THR A 225 3.59 -6.27 -2.12
C THR A 225 4.36 -7.57 -2.32
N PRO A 226 5.53 -7.76 -1.67
CA PRO A 226 6.23 -9.03 -1.71
C PRO A 226 5.39 -10.22 -1.23
N LEU A 227 4.41 -10.00 -0.35
CA LEU A 227 3.52 -11.06 0.15
C LEU A 227 2.66 -11.64 -0.98
N VAL A 228 2.14 -10.81 -1.89
CA VAL A 228 1.40 -11.24 -3.09
C VAL A 228 2.20 -12.23 -3.94
N TYR A 229 3.50 -11.96 -4.13
CA TYR A 229 4.39 -12.85 -4.87
C TYR A 229 4.57 -14.19 -4.16
N ILE A 230 4.73 -14.16 -2.84
CA ILE A 230 4.94 -15.35 -2.02
C ILE A 230 3.68 -16.23 -2.00
N GLU A 231 2.50 -15.64 -1.81
CA GLU A 231 1.23 -16.35 -1.84
C GLU A 231 0.97 -16.98 -3.20
N SER A 232 1.21 -16.22 -4.27
CA SER A 232 1.13 -16.72 -5.65
C SER A 232 2.07 -17.92 -5.87
N LEU A 233 3.31 -17.82 -5.40
CA LEU A 233 4.30 -18.88 -5.52
C LEU A 233 3.86 -20.15 -4.78
N PHE A 234 3.42 -20.06 -3.52
CA PHE A 234 2.92 -21.23 -2.79
C PHE A 234 1.72 -21.88 -3.47
N LYS A 235 0.79 -21.06 -3.99
CA LYS A 235 -0.38 -21.58 -4.71
C LYS A 235 0.04 -22.33 -5.96
N ILE A 236 0.96 -21.79 -6.76
CA ILE A 236 1.47 -22.41 -7.98
C ILE A 236 2.26 -23.69 -7.66
N LEU A 237 3.11 -23.67 -6.63
CA LEU A 237 3.85 -24.85 -6.17
C LEU A 237 2.90 -26.01 -5.81
N LYS A 238 1.84 -25.73 -5.04
CA LYS A 238 0.85 -26.74 -4.64
C LYS A 238 -0.02 -27.21 -5.81
N THR A 239 -0.57 -26.29 -6.60
CA THR A 239 -1.62 -26.61 -7.60
C THR A 239 -1.05 -27.03 -8.96
N LYS A 240 -0.05 -26.31 -9.47
CA LYS A 240 0.53 -26.54 -10.79
C LYS A 240 1.64 -27.57 -10.74
N TRP A 241 2.56 -27.44 -9.78
CA TRP A 241 3.76 -28.28 -9.69
C TRP A 241 3.63 -29.45 -8.70
N ARG A 242 2.48 -29.57 -8.01
CA ARG A 242 2.14 -30.65 -7.07
C ARG A 242 3.24 -30.90 -6.02
N GLN A 243 3.93 -29.84 -5.63
CA GLN A 243 4.97 -29.92 -4.61
C GLN A 243 4.31 -30.01 -3.23
N ASN A 244 4.83 -30.91 -2.39
CA ASN A 244 4.36 -31.08 -1.03
C ASN A 244 5.06 -30.08 -0.10
N VAL A 245 4.75 -28.78 -0.29
CA VAL A 245 5.29 -27.70 0.54
C VAL A 245 4.20 -27.22 1.48
N GLU A 246 4.34 -27.48 2.78
CA GLU A 246 3.39 -27.00 3.76
C GLU A 246 3.64 -25.52 4.10
N ALA A 247 2.89 -24.65 3.43
CA ALA A 247 3.02 -23.20 3.60
C ALA A 247 2.84 -22.74 5.07
N SER A 248 2.04 -23.45 5.86
CA SER A 248 1.87 -23.21 7.30
C SER A 248 3.19 -23.23 8.07
N ASP A 249 4.12 -24.09 7.66
CA ASP A 249 5.40 -24.29 8.34
C ASP A 249 6.33 -23.07 8.15
N TYR A 250 6.15 -22.35 7.04
CA TYR A 250 6.97 -21.20 6.66
C TYR A 250 6.29 -19.85 6.93
N TRP A 251 4.97 -19.83 7.04
CA TRP A 251 4.17 -18.59 7.02
C TRP A 251 4.61 -17.59 8.08
N HIS A 252 4.79 -18.03 9.32
CA HIS A 252 5.22 -17.17 10.43
C HIS A 252 6.63 -16.58 10.21
N TYR A 253 7.55 -17.37 9.67
CA TYR A 253 8.91 -16.92 9.36
C TYR A 253 8.93 -15.92 8.21
N ILE A 254 8.10 -16.15 7.19
CA ILE A 254 7.94 -15.24 6.06
C ILE A 254 7.44 -13.89 6.53
N LEU A 255 6.38 -13.87 7.34
CA LEU A 255 5.85 -12.63 7.90
C LEU A 255 6.88 -11.90 8.76
N LEU A 256 7.66 -12.63 9.56
CA LEU A 256 8.72 -12.05 10.38
C LEU A 256 9.84 -11.43 9.53
N VAL A 257 10.27 -12.11 8.47
CA VAL A 257 11.27 -11.58 7.53
C VAL A 257 10.74 -10.36 6.81
N LEU A 258 9.50 -10.40 6.31
CA LEU A 258 8.86 -9.25 5.66
C LEU A 258 8.72 -8.07 6.62
N ASP A 259 8.29 -8.30 7.86
CA ASP A 259 8.19 -7.23 8.87
C ASP A 259 9.54 -6.59 9.13
N CYS A 260 10.60 -7.40 9.27
CA CYS A 260 11.96 -6.92 9.43
C CYS A 260 12.41 -6.07 8.23
N VAL A 261 12.17 -6.55 7.00
CA VAL A 261 12.55 -5.83 5.76
C VAL A 261 11.79 -4.51 5.64
N PHE A 262 10.49 -4.49 5.95
CA PHE A 262 9.69 -3.27 5.88
C PHE A 262 10.06 -2.30 7.00
N ILE A 263 10.30 -2.74 8.24
CA ILE A 263 10.68 -1.83 9.32
C ILE A 263 12.09 -1.26 9.10
N HIS A 264 13.02 -2.09 8.63
CA HIS A 264 14.44 -1.74 8.46
C HIS A 264 14.83 -1.51 6.99
N TRP A 265 13.90 -1.01 6.16
CA TRP A 265 14.08 -0.89 4.72
C TRP A 265 15.41 -0.25 4.32
N ASN A 266 15.74 0.92 4.89
CA ASN A 266 16.98 1.63 4.58
C ASN A 266 18.23 0.83 4.97
N ASP A 267 18.23 0.19 6.15
CA ASP A 267 19.37 -0.60 6.61
C ASP A 267 19.58 -1.85 5.75
N VAL A 268 18.49 -2.53 5.39
CA VAL A 268 18.52 -3.69 4.49
C VAL A 268 19.00 -3.28 3.11
N TYR A 269 18.43 -2.22 2.53
CA TYR A 269 18.83 -1.69 1.24
C TYR A 269 20.31 -1.31 1.21
N ASN A 270 20.78 -0.53 2.20
CA ASN A 270 22.18 -0.11 2.28
C ASN A 270 23.11 -1.32 2.40
N ARG A 271 22.77 -2.32 3.23
CA ARG A 271 23.57 -3.56 3.34
C ARG A 271 23.61 -4.33 2.03
N MET A 272 22.48 -4.46 1.33
CA MET A 272 22.44 -5.09 0.01
C MET A 272 23.28 -4.34 -1.02
N MET A 273 23.21 -3.01 -1.03
CA MET A 273 24.02 -2.17 -1.92
C MET A 273 25.51 -2.30 -1.62
N CYS A 274 25.92 -2.28 -0.35
CA CYS A 274 27.32 -2.52 0.04
C CYS A 274 27.82 -3.90 -0.38
N ASN A 275 26.97 -4.94 -0.29
CA ASN A 275 27.33 -6.28 -0.73
C ASN A 275 27.53 -6.38 -2.25
N VAL A 276 26.77 -5.61 -3.04
CA VAL A 276 26.86 -5.61 -4.51
C VAL A 276 27.99 -4.71 -5.02
N LEU A 277 28.16 -3.52 -4.43
CA LEU A 277 29.10 -2.50 -4.91
C LEU A 277 30.43 -2.45 -4.14
N GLY A 278 30.56 -3.17 -3.02
CA GLY A 278 31.74 -3.12 -2.14
C GLY A 278 31.83 -1.83 -1.32
N PRO A 279 33.01 -1.54 -0.71
CA PRO A 279 33.23 -0.36 0.15
C PRO A 279 32.93 0.99 -0.51
N SER A 280 32.93 1.04 -1.85
CA SER A 280 32.59 2.24 -2.63
C SER A 280 31.13 2.69 -2.49
N ALA A 281 30.25 1.84 -1.92
CA ALA A 281 28.86 2.17 -1.64
C ALA A 281 28.67 3.24 -0.55
N GLU A 282 29.64 3.41 0.36
CA GLU A 282 29.56 4.40 1.44
C GLU A 282 29.54 5.86 0.93
N ILE A 283 29.92 6.09 -0.33
CA ILE A 283 30.04 7.43 -0.92
C ILE A 283 28.68 8.00 -1.36
N ILE A 284 27.63 7.18 -1.49
CA ILE A 284 26.28 7.64 -1.89
C ILE A 284 25.37 7.68 -0.66
N THR A 285 25.72 8.50 0.33
CA THR A 285 24.74 8.90 1.35
C THR A 285 23.76 9.89 0.75
N ARG A 286 22.45 9.69 0.98
CA ARG A 286 21.32 10.56 0.60
C ARG A 286 21.45 12.05 1.00
N MET A 287 22.51 12.45 1.71
CA MET A 287 22.80 13.85 2.06
C MET A 287 23.69 14.56 1.02
N ASN A 288 24.23 13.84 0.03
CA ASN A 288 25.10 14.37 -1.04
C ASN A 288 24.42 14.41 -2.42
N MET A 289 23.11 14.20 -2.49
CA MET A 289 22.25 14.45 -3.66
C MET A 289 21.17 15.45 -3.25
#